data_AF-A0A1S4KQP7-F1
#
_entry.id   AF-A0A1S4KQP7-F1
#
_cell.length_a   1.000
_cell.length_b   1.000
_cell.length_c   1.000
_cell.angle_alpha   90.00
_cell.angle_beta   90.00
_cell.angle_gamma   90.00
#
_symmetry.space_group_name_H-M   'P 1'
#
loop_
_entity.id
_entity.type
_entity.pdbx_description
1 polymer ?
#
loop_
_entity_poly.entity_id
_entity_poly.type
_entity_poly.pdbx_seq_one_letter_code
_entity_poly.pdbx_strand_id
1 'polypeptide(L)'
;MCPLLFHFAVGTTEPFFTLVKKVPARSLSNFLSIFSILSFIVIQTSFHLLAYFFCIQQPWYEPFVFDRSKVHIPPPTHVATAVLSVNCMSYVIAAVVFSPGPPFRKSIISNSKHLFQNFTVTSASVSSGKA
;
A
#
# COMPACT_ATOMS: atom_id res chain seq x y z
N MET A 1 11.06 -2.21 -3.40
CA MET A 1 11.55 -0.89 -2.95
C MET A 1 10.63 0.29 -3.33
N CYS A 2 9.68 0.13 -4.26
CA CYS A 2 8.75 1.19 -4.71
C CYS A 2 7.87 1.90 -3.64
N PRO A 3 7.26 1.24 -2.62
CA PRO A 3 6.30 1.95 -1.76
C PRO A 3 6.95 2.82 -0.67
N LEU A 4 8.26 2.72 -0.43
CA LEU A 4 8.94 3.46 0.65
C LEU A 4 9.06 4.97 0.34
N LEU A 5 9.15 5.37 -0.93
CA LEU A 5 9.29 6.77 -1.30
C LEU A 5 8.02 7.59 -1.09
N PHE A 6 6.85 6.98 -1.28
CA PHE A 6 5.56 7.66 -1.05
C PHE A 6 5.38 8.06 0.42
N HIS A 7 5.83 7.21 1.35
CA HIS A 7 5.74 7.47 2.80
C HIS A 7 6.56 8.70 3.23
N PHE A 8 7.74 8.89 2.63
CA PHE A 8 8.60 10.04 2.97
C PHE A 8 7.98 11.37 2.54
N ALA A 9 7.29 11.39 1.39
CA ALA A 9 6.65 12.58 0.85
C ALA A 9 5.45 13.08 1.69
N VAL A 10 4.75 12.16 2.35
CA VAL A 10 3.68 12.54 3.27
C VAL A 10 4.26 13.32 4.44
N GLY A 11 5.54 13.22 4.81
CA GLY A 11 6.12 13.99 5.92
C GLY A 11 6.29 15.50 5.67
N THR A 12 6.38 15.94 4.41
CA THR A 12 6.86 17.29 4.07
C THR A 12 5.78 18.36 3.89
N THR A 13 4.50 18.07 4.18
CA THR A 13 3.44 19.07 3.91
C THR A 13 3.41 20.17 4.97
N GLU A 14 3.16 21.38 4.50
CA GLU A 14 3.07 22.59 5.32
C GLU A 14 1.92 22.53 6.36
N PRO A 15 2.10 23.19 7.52
CA PRO A 15 1.02 23.39 8.49
C PRO A 15 -0.11 24.27 7.92
N PHE A 16 -1.31 24.13 8.50
CA PHE A 16 -2.46 24.96 8.13
C PHE A 16 -2.25 26.42 8.58
N PHE A 17 -2.71 27.39 7.78
CA PHE A 17 -2.39 28.82 8.00
C PHE A 17 -3.12 29.46 9.20
N THR A 18 -4.18 28.81 9.71
CA THR A 18 -4.98 29.28 10.86
C THR A 18 -4.78 28.38 12.06
N LEU A 19 -4.57 29.00 13.24
CA LEU A 19 -4.44 28.28 14.51
C LEU A 19 -5.82 27.86 15.02
N VAL A 20 -6.12 26.56 14.96
CA VAL A 20 -7.40 25.99 15.43
C VAL A 20 -7.31 25.70 16.93
N LYS A 21 -8.36 26.05 17.69
CA LYS A 21 -8.44 25.86 19.15
C LYS A 21 -8.54 24.38 19.60
N LYS A 22 -8.61 23.43 18.67
CA LYS A 22 -8.59 21.99 18.99
C LYS A 22 -7.19 21.60 19.43
N VAL A 23 -7.10 21.00 20.62
CA VAL A 23 -5.87 20.41 21.13
C VAL A 23 -5.51 19.22 20.23
N PRO A 24 -4.24 19.06 19.79
CA PRO A 24 -3.82 17.87 19.06
C PRO A 24 -4.12 16.64 19.91
N ALA A 25 -4.55 15.55 19.26
CA ALA A 25 -4.92 14.33 19.96
C ALA A 25 -3.76 13.88 20.87
N ARG A 26 -4.02 13.80 22.18
CA ARG A 26 -3.02 13.49 23.22
C ARG A 26 -2.56 12.03 23.20
N SER A 27 -3.28 11.17 22.47
CA SER A 27 -3.04 9.74 22.33
C SER A 27 -2.92 9.37 20.85
N LEU A 28 -1.76 8.84 20.49
CA LEU A 28 -1.48 8.25 19.16
C LEU A 28 -2.41 7.05 18.87
N SER A 29 -2.84 6.34 19.92
CA SER A 29 -3.66 5.13 19.87
C SER A 29 -5.02 5.34 20.54
N ASN A 30 -5.90 6.12 19.90
CA ASN A 30 -7.32 6.09 20.27
C ASN A 30 -7.95 4.77 19.80
N PHE A 31 -8.89 4.21 20.57
CA PHE A 31 -9.61 2.97 20.23
C PHE A 31 -10.20 3.02 18.81
N LEU A 32 -10.67 4.20 18.39
CA LEU A 32 -11.19 4.46 17.05
C LEU A 32 -10.16 4.26 15.94
N SER A 33 -8.89 4.62 16.18
CA SER A 33 -7.79 4.45 15.22
C SER A 33 -7.38 2.98 15.09
N ILE A 34 -7.29 2.28 16.23
CA ILE A 34 -6.97 0.84 16.26
C ILE A 34 -8.04 0.04 15.53
N PHE A 35 -9.32 0.35 15.79
CA PHE A 35 -10.44 -0.30 15.11
C PHE A 35 -10.41 -0.06 13.60
N SER A 36 -10.11 1.16 13.16
CA SER A 36 -9.94 1.50 11.74
C SER A 36 -8.84 0.64 11.08
N ILE A 37 -7.67 0.56 11.70
CA ILE A 37 -6.53 -0.24 11.18
C ILE A 37 -6.88 -1.73 11.12
N LEU A 38 -7.54 -2.26 12.16
CA LEU A 38 -7.97 -3.65 12.19
C LEU A 38 -8.96 -3.96 11.07
N SER A 39 -9.97 -3.12 10.87
CA SER A 39 -10.94 -3.30 9.78
C SER A 39 -10.28 -3.27 8.40
N PHE A 40 -9.28 -2.39 8.22
CA PHE A 40 -8.52 -2.30 6.98
C PHE A 40 -7.69 -3.56 6.72
N ILE A 41 -7.03 -4.13 7.74
CA ILE A 41 -6.27 -5.37 7.61
C ILE A 41 -7.19 -6.53 7.18
N VAL A 42 -8.35 -6.66 7.82
CA VAL A 42 -9.32 -7.73 7.48
C VAL A 42 -9.75 -7.64 6.02
N ILE A 43 -10.15 -6.44 5.57
CA ILE A 43 -10.54 -6.21 4.17
C ILE A 43 -9.38 -6.57 3.24
N GLN A 44 -8.17 -6.15 3.57
CA GLN A 44 -7.00 -6.39 2.74
C GLN A 44 -6.65 -7.87 2.61
N THR A 45 -6.79 -8.63 3.71
CA THR A 45 -6.62 -10.09 3.71
C THR A 45 -7.68 -10.77 2.86
N SER A 46 -8.94 -10.31 2.91
CA SER A 46 -10.01 -10.86 2.06
C SER A 46 -9.69 -10.70 0.57
N PHE A 47 -9.21 -9.54 0.13
CA PHE A 47 -8.78 -9.34 -1.26
C PHE A 47 -7.60 -10.25 -1.66
N HIS A 48 -6.67 -10.51 -0.74
CA HIS A 48 -5.57 -11.44 -0.98
C HIS A 48 -6.06 -12.88 -1.20
N LEU A 49 -7.01 -13.32 -0.38
CA LEU A 49 -7.63 -14.64 -0.52
C LEU A 49 -8.43 -14.75 -1.81
N LEU A 50 -9.23 -13.73 -2.15
CA LEU A 50 -9.99 -13.69 -3.41
C LEU A 50 -9.08 -13.79 -4.62
N ALA A 51 -7.96 -13.06 -4.65
CA ALA A 51 -6.99 -13.14 -5.73
C ALA A 51 -6.34 -14.53 -5.83
N TYR A 52 -6.04 -15.15 -4.70
CA TYR A 52 -5.53 -16.51 -4.65
C TYR A 52 -6.52 -17.54 -5.22
N PHE A 53 -7.78 -17.52 -4.75
CA PHE A 53 -8.84 -18.39 -5.26
C PHE A 53 -9.08 -18.16 -6.75
N PHE A 54 -9.13 -16.90 -7.18
CA PHE A 54 -9.31 -16.57 -8.59
C PHE A 54 -8.19 -17.14 -9.47
N CYS A 55 -6.95 -17.12 -8.99
CA CYS A 55 -5.79 -17.67 -9.70
C CYS A 55 -5.89 -19.20 -9.87
N ILE A 56 -6.34 -19.92 -8.84
CA ILE A 56 -6.47 -21.38 -8.88
C ILE A 56 -7.58 -21.84 -9.82
N GLN A 57 -8.66 -21.05 -9.96
CA GLN A 57 -9.78 -21.39 -10.84
C GLN A 57 -9.46 -21.21 -12.33
N GLN A 58 -8.31 -20.65 -12.67
CA GLN A 58 -7.95 -20.44 -14.07
C GLN A 58 -7.53 -21.76 -14.75
N PRO A 59 -7.97 -22.03 -15.98
CA PRO A 59 -7.71 -23.31 -16.66
C PRO A 59 -6.23 -23.53 -17.03
N TRP A 60 -5.42 -22.47 -17.03
CA TRP A 60 -3.99 -22.48 -17.31
C TRP A 60 -3.14 -22.58 -16.03
N TYR A 61 -3.76 -22.68 -14.86
CA TYR A 61 -3.03 -22.72 -13.60
C TYR A 61 -2.45 -24.12 -13.33
N GLU A 62 -1.12 -24.19 -13.29
CA GLU A 62 -0.39 -25.39 -12.86
C GLU A 62 -0.10 -25.31 -11.35
N PRO A 63 -0.51 -26.31 -10.54
CA PRO A 63 -0.20 -26.33 -9.12
C PRO A 63 1.31 -26.42 -8.88
N PHE A 64 1.80 -25.63 -7.93
CA PHE A 64 3.21 -25.63 -7.59
C PHE A 64 3.61 -26.95 -6.93
N VAL A 65 4.47 -27.73 -7.59
CA VAL A 65 5.08 -28.94 -7.04
C VAL A 65 6.38 -28.56 -6.33
N PHE A 66 6.45 -28.81 -5.03
CA PHE A 66 7.65 -28.53 -4.24
C PHE A 66 8.72 -29.60 -4.52
N ASP A 67 9.77 -29.20 -5.25
CA ASP A 67 10.91 -30.04 -5.55
C ASP A 67 12.03 -29.81 -4.51
N ARG A 68 12.32 -30.83 -3.68
CA ARG A 68 13.32 -30.77 -2.61
C ARG A 68 14.75 -30.54 -3.13
N SER A 69 14.98 -30.71 -4.43
CA SER A 69 16.29 -30.52 -5.07
C SER A 69 16.59 -29.06 -5.46
N LYS A 70 15.57 -28.19 -5.57
CA LYS A 70 15.68 -26.81 -6.06
C LYS A 70 15.22 -25.78 -5.03
N VAL A 71 15.53 -26.02 -3.75
CA VAL A 71 15.07 -25.19 -2.62
C VAL A 71 15.53 -23.74 -2.72
N HIS A 72 16.72 -23.48 -3.28
CA HIS A 72 17.30 -22.14 -3.30
C HIS A 72 16.75 -21.20 -4.38
N ILE A 73 16.15 -21.72 -5.45
CA ILE A 73 15.57 -20.91 -6.53
C ILE A 73 14.19 -21.48 -6.87
N PRO A 74 13.13 -21.10 -6.12
CA PRO A 74 11.79 -21.53 -6.49
C PRO A 74 11.43 -20.95 -7.86
N PRO A 75 10.85 -21.75 -8.77
CA PRO A 75 10.41 -21.25 -10.06
C PRO A 75 9.35 -20.15 -9.88
N PRO A 76 9.33 -19.13 -10.75
CA PRO A 76 8.35 -18.05 -10.68
C PRO A 76 6.94 -18.61 -10.82
N THR A 77 6.07 -18.32 -9.86
CA THR A 77 4.68 -18.79 -9.88
C THR A 77 3.71 -17.66 -10.23
N HIS A 78 2.65 -18.01 -10.96
CA HIS A 78 1.58 -17.09 -11.28
C HIS A 78 0.88 -16.56 -10.01
N VAL A 79 0.74 -17.40 -8.99
CA VAL A 79 0.18 -17.02 -7.68
C VAL A 79 1.05 -15.98 -6.98
N ALA A 80 2.37 -16.16 -6.92
CA ALA A 80 3.26 -15.17 -6.30
C ALA A 80 3.18 -13.82 -7.02
N THR A 81 3.07 -13.84 -8.35
CA THR A 81 2.93 -12.62 -9.15
C THR A 81 1.59 -11.92 -8.90
N ALA A 82 0.49 -12.68 -8.78
CA ALA A 82 -0.83 -12.13 -8.46
C ALA A 82 -0.87 -11.52 -7.04
N VAL A 83 -0.35 -12.24 -6.05
CA VAL A 83 -0.21 -11.80 -4.65
C VAL A 83 0.62 -10.53 -4.56
N LEU A 84 1.78 -10.49 -5.24
CA LEU A 84 2.63 -9.30 -5.30
C LEU A 84 1.90 -8.09 -5.91
N SER A 85 1.16 -8.33 -7.00
CA SER A 85 0.41 -7.28 -7.69
C SER A 85 -0.71 -6.70 -6.81
N VAL A 86 -1.46 -7.55 -6.12
CA VAL A 86 -2.49 -7.12 -5.15
C VAL A 86 -1.87 -6.32 -4.02
N ASN A 87 -0.73 -6.78 -3.48
CA ASN A 87 0.00 -6.10 -2.42
C ASN A 87 0.42 -4.67 -2.82
N CYS A 88 0.87 -4.47 -4.06
CA CYS A 88 1.18 -3.14 -4.58
C CYS A 88 -0.05 -2.21 -4.60
N MET A 89 -1.23 -2.71 -4.97
CA MET A 89 -2.46 -1.93 -4.96
C MET A 89 -2.93 -1.60 -3.54
N SER A 90 -2.76 -2.54 -2.60
CA SER A 90 -3.06 -2.34 -1.17
C SER A 90 -2.37 -1.13 -0.58
N TYR A 91 -1.10 -0.90 -0.93
CA TYR A 91 -0.34 0.25 -0.44
C TYR A 91 -0.91 1.58 -0.92
N VAL A 92 -1.38 1.65 -2.17
CA VAL A 92 -2.02 2.86 -2.72
C VAL A 92 -3.32 3.13 -1.97
N ILE A 93 -4.11 2.10 -1.70
CA ILE A 93 -5.36 2.23 -0.94
C ILE A 93 -5.06 2.66 0.51
N ALA A 94 -4.07 2.06 1.17
CA ALA A 94 -3.66 2.42 2.52
C ALA A 94 -3.23 3.90 2.62
N ALA A 95 -2.47 4.39 1.63
CA ALA A 95 -2.05 5.77 1.51
C ALA A 95 -3.23 6.76 1.43
N VAL A 96 -4.30 6.38 0.71
CA VAL A 96 -5.51 7.21 0.56
C VAL A 96 -6.38 7.16 1.82
N VAL A 97 -6.56 5.98 2.41
CA VAL A 97 -7.44 5.77 3.58
C VAL A 97 -6.85 6.39 4.85
N PHE A 98 -5.55 6.21 5.10
CA PHE A 98 -4.88 6.76 6.28
C PHE A 98 -4.32 8.17 6.09
N SER A 99 -4.76 8.84 5.03
CA SER A 99 -4.39 10.21 4.74
C SER A 99 -5.07 11.15 5.76
N PRO A 100 -4.30 11.88 6.61
CA PRO A 100 -4.89 12.70 7.66
C PRO A 100 -5.68 13.87 7.07
N GLY A 101 -6.94 14.03 7.51
CA GLY A 101 -7.81 15.15 7.11
C GLY A 101 -7.55 16.46 7.89
N PRO A 102 -8.09 17.60 7.44
CA PRO A 102 -8.04 18.88 8.17
C PRO A 102 -8.72 18.74 9.55
N PRO A 103 -8.14 19.28 10.65
CA PRO A 103 -7.88 20.73 10.83
C PRO A 103 -6.41 21.12 11.14
N PHE A 104 -5.46 20.18 11.17
CA PHE A 104 -4.06 20.44 11.56
C PHE A 104 -3.09 20.53 10.38
N ARG A 105 -3.50 20.08 9.18
CA ARG A 105 -2.65 19.97 7.98
C ARG A 105 -3.44 20.35 6.74
N LYS A 106 -2.82 21.06 5.78
CA LYS A 106 -3.44 21.32 4.47
C LYS A 106 -3.69 20.00 3.74
N SER A 107 -4.70 19.94 2.87
CA SER A 107 -4.99 18.73 2.11
C SER A 107 -3.75 18.31 1.30
N ILE A 108 -3.56 17.02 1.17
CA ILE A 108 -2.47 16.38 0.41
C ILE A 108 -2.39 16.95 -1.02
N ILE A 109 -3.52 17.41 -1.57
CA ILE A 109 -3.65 17.97 -2.93
C ILE A 109 -2.97 19.35 -3.08
N SER A 110 -2.80 20.13 -1.99
CA SER A 110 -2.11 21.43 -2.07
C SER A 110 -0.64 21.31 -2.49
N ASN A 111 -0.04 20.11 -2.37
CA ASN A 111 1.31 19.80 -2.79
C ASN A 111 1.34 18.78 -3.94
N SER A 112 0.37 18.90 -4.86
CA SER A 112 0.16 18.02 -6.03
C SER A 112 1.44 17.73 -6.82
N LYS A 113 2.36 18.70 -6.94
CA LYS A 113 3.62 18.53 -7.69
C LYS A 113 4.54 17.46 -7.10
N HIS A 114 4.72 17.39 -5.78
CA HIS A 114 5.58 16.38 -5.15
C HIS A 114 4.95 14.99 -5.13
N LEU A 115 3.61 14.90 -4.98
CA LEU A 115 2.90 13.63 -5.05
C LEU A 115 2.92 13.03 -6.45
N PHE A 116 2.71 13.85 -7.48
CA PHE A 116 2.74 13.41 -8.86
C PHE A 116 4.16 12.93 -9.24
N GLN A 117 5.20 13.66 -8.84
CA GLN A 117 6.59 13.26 -9.11
C GLN A 117 6.96 11.93 -8.44
N ASN A 118 6.51 11.71 -7.20
CA ASN A 118 6.77 10.45 -6.49
C ASN A 118 5.95 9.29 -7.05
N PHE A 119 4.73 9.54 -7.55
CA PHE A 119 3.94 8.53 -8.26
C PHE A 119 4.61 8.09 -9.57
N THR A 120 5.14 9.03 -10.35
CA THR A 120 5.86 8.74 -11.61
C THR A 120 7.19 8.01 -11.39
N VAL A 121 7.93 8.32 -10.31
CA VAL A 121 9.14 7.56 -9.94
C VAL A 121 8.78 6.13 -9.51
N THR A 122 7.64 5.95 -8.83
CA THR A 122 7.15 4.64 -8.39
C THR A 122 6.77 3.75 -9.57
N SER A 123 6.15 4.30 -10.63
CA SER A 123 5.82 3.56 -11.85
C SER A 123 7.04 3.28 -12.73
N ALA A 124 8.03 4.19 -12.78
CA ALA A 124 9.29 3.97 -13.48
C ALA A 124 10.14 2.86 -12.85
N SER A 125 10.20 2.77 -11.51
CA SER A 125 10.93 1.69 -10.82
C SER A 125 10.25 0.32 -10.92
N VAL A 126 8.92 0.25 -11.10
CA VAL A 126 8.22 -1.00 -11.47
C VAL A 126 8.63 -1.48 -12.86
N SER A 127 8.88 -0.56 -13.80
CA SER A 127 9.35 -0.90 -15.14
C SER A 127 10.81 -1.35 -15.17
N SER A 128 11.67 -0.81 -14.29
CA SER A 128 13.10 -1.13 -14.29
C SER A 128 13.45 -2.44 -13.57
N GLY A 129 12.53 -3.03 -12.79
CA GLY A 129 12.71 -4.35 -12.16
C GLY A 129 12.40 -5.55 -13.07
N LYS A 130 12.22 -5.31 -14.38
CA LYS A 130 12.08 -6.35 -15.43
C LYS A 130 13.36 -6.51 -16.28
N ALA A 131 14.47 -5.88 -15.90
CA ALA A 131 15.78 -6.03 -16.54
C ALA A 131 16.72 -6.86 -15.66
#